data_AF-A0AAE0I1K9-F1
#
_entry.id   AF-A0AAE0I1K9-F1
#
_cell.length_a   1.000
_cell.length_b   1.000
_cell.length_c   1.000
_cell.angle_alpha   90.00
_cell.angle_beta   90.00
_cell.angle_gamma   90.00
#
_symmetry.space_group_name_H-M   'P 1'
#
loop_
_entity.id
_entity.type
_entity.pdbx_description
1 polymer ?
#
loop_
_entity_poly.entity_id
_entity_poly.type
_entity_poly.pdbx_seq_one_letter_code
_entity_poly.pdbx_strand_id
1 'polypeptide(L)'
;MEPRTACNICARAKRKCGRQTPACARCGERGLTCTYPSPRPTNFVLLDSDFPPSQPRAIATPASSATIDYLSNSPPAAPTATDIAMTTPTAPLSMKLVTTAGRNHLALISPDKQQKCPLIQPDPTSSKWFLSPDTWKVDHPPFRVAATFPTAMLKRYADRIQRWLARWVREGSCPFIHATLYRYRFPRCAQLAYTTLSAYLDRTDANTDLVLRIVEDRVNELLLTETDHCLEEATSTAPSLDVDVDMMTSCSHPTPTTATSTENQVLDPLEQLARVHALMVYQSIALYDGDIRARHLAEGRIHILNRWVAEMLGSASTSSAFSNYNSSNGAPADPLQPSGRTGSTVETVWHTWILAESIRRTWLVSTGLQTVYLMMQQTWSPCPGGVMLTAKQGVWDAGSSFAWQKMCLNGNIGFMQRFEMERFFTEARPGDVDEFCQGAMESAFGMERMERWVG
;
A
#
# COMPACT_ATOMS: atom_id res chain seq x y z
N MET A 1 -0.80 36.86 -12.27
CA MET A 1 0.64 36.52 -12.23
C MET A 1 1.23 37.11 -10.96
N GLU A 2 1.61 36.28 -10.00
CA GLU A 2 2.24 36.72 -8.75
C GLU A 2 3.57 37.46 -9.00
N PRO A 3 3.89 38.53 -8.26
CA PRO A 3 5.14 39.25 -8.40
C PRO A 3 6.31 38.39 -7.89
N ARG A 4 7.02 37.70 -8.79
CA ARG A 4 8.21 36.88 -8.45
C ARG A 4 9.28 37.72 -7.74
N THR A 5 9.81 37.22 -6.64
CA THR A 5 10.90 37.86 -5.88
C THR A 5 12.25 37.79 -6.62
N ALA A 6 13.20 38.65 -6.26
CA ALA A 6 14.57 38.61 -6.82
C ALA A 6 15.31 37.31 -6.41
N CYS A 7 16.28 36.87 -7.22
CA CYS A 7 17.12 35.71 -6.85
C CYS A 7 18.03 36.02 -5.65
N ASN A 8 18.51 34.97 -4.95
CA ASN A 8 19.28 35.10 -3.72
C ASN A 8 20.56 35.94 -3.89
N ILE A 9 21.27 35.78 -5.02
CA ILE A 9 22.50 36.52 -5.32
C ILE A 9 22.23 38.00 -5.57
N CYS A 10 21.20 38.33 -6.33
CA CYS A 10 20.83 39.72 -6.58
C CYS A 10 20.25 40.39 -5.33
N ALA A 11 19.48 39.65 -4.52
CA ALA A 11 18.96 40.12 -3.25
C ALA A 11 20.09 40.44 -2.26
N ARG A 12 21.05 39.53 -2.05
CA ARG A 12 22.21 39.75 -1.18
C ARG A 12 23.09 40.91 -1.66
N ALA A 13 23.28 41.04 -2.97
CA ALA A 13 24.06 42.13 -3.57
C ALA A 13 23.30 43.47 -3.66
N LYS A 14 22.03 43.53 -3.24
CA LYS A 14 21.14 44.69 -3.37
C LYS A 14 21.09 45.24 -4.82
N ARG A 15 21.02 44.35 -5.81
CA ARG A 15 20.94 44.70 -7.25
C ARG A 15 19.60 44.30 -7.86
N LYS A 16 19.18 45.00 -8.92
CA LYS A 16 17.97 44.67 -9.68
C LYS A 16 18.13 43.31 -10.38
N CYS A 17 17.19 42.40 -10.13
CA CYS A 17 17.15 41.06 -10.71
C CYS A 17 16.26 41.05 -11.95
N GLY A 18 16.72 40.46 -13.06
CA GLY A 18 15.96 40.34 -14.31
C GLY A 18 14.84 39.27 -14.28
N ARG A 19 14.82 38.41 -13.26
CA ARG A 19 13.75 37.40 -12.99
C ARG A 19 13.57 36.32 -14.09
N GLN A 20 14.52 36.19 -15.02
CA GLN A 20 14.52 35.11 -16.01
C GLN A 20 14.90 33.76 -15.38
N THR A 21 14.36 32.67 -15.92
CA THR A 21 14.69 31.27 -15.57
C THR A 21 15.34 30.60 -16.79
N PRO A 22 16.40 29.79 -16.63
CA PRO A 22 16.95 29.24 -15.37
C PRO A 22 17.88 30.18 -14.58
N ALA A 23 18.41 31.26 -15.19
CA ALA A 23 19.23 32.26 -14.50
C ALA A 23 18.86 33.68 -14.93
N CYS A 24 18.99 34.67 -14.02
CA CYS A 24 18.79 36.07 -14.40
C CYS A 24 19.98 36.60 -15.23
N ALA A 25 19.74 37.57 -16.10
CA ALA A 25 20.75 38.12 -17.02
C ALA A 25 22.09 38.46 -16.33
N ARG A 26 22.04 39.16 -15.19
CA ARG A 26 23.23 39.52 -14.40
C ARG A 26 24.00 38.31 -13.86
N CYS A 27 23.29 37.28 -13.40
CA CYS A 27 23.94 36.07 -12.88
C CYS A 27 24.51 35.23 -14.02
N GLY A 28 23.84 35.19 -15.18
CA GLY A 28 24.34 34.53 -16.39
C GLY A 28 25.64 35.17 -16.90
N GLU A 29 25.67 36.50 -17.04
CA GLU A 29 26.87 37.23 -17.50
C GLU A 29 28.07 37.09 -16.57
N ARG A 30 27.82 36.91 -15.27
CA ARG A 30 28.87 36.81 -14.25
C ARG A 30 29.21 35.39 -13.82
N GLY A 31 28.60 34.38 -14.46
CA GLY A 31 28.80 32.96 -14.10
C GLY A 31 28.40 32.65 -12.65
N LEU A 32 27.43 33.35 -12.07
CA LEU A 32 26.99 33.17 -10.68
C LEU A 32 25.81 32.20 -10.60
N THR A 33 25.85 31.26 -9.65
CA THR A 33 24.76 30.30 -9.41
C THR A 33 23.47 31.01 -9.00
N CYS A 34 22.50 31.05 -9.92
CA CYS A 34 21.28 31.84 -9.77
C CYS A 34 20.12 31.02 -9.20
N THR A 35 19.94 31.04 -7.88
CA THR A 35 18.82 30.36 -7.22
C THR A 35 17.77 31.36 -6.76
N TYR A 36 16.50 31.13 -7.11
CA TYR A 36 15.37 31.90 -6.58
C TYR A 36 14.88 31.27 -5.26
N PRO A 37 14.51 32.07 -4.26
CA PRO A 37 13.93 31.55 -3.02
C PRO A 37 12.56 30.92 -3.32
N SER A 38 12.22 29.83 -2.61
CA SER A 38 10.88 29.25 -2.68
C SER A 38 9.83 30.28 -2.21
N PRO A 39 8.61 30.27 -2.78
CA PRO A 39 7.52 31.09 -2.26
C PRO A 39 7.33 30.75 -0.78
N ARG A 40 7.40 31.74 0.10
CA ARG A 40 7.04 31.52 1.51
C ARG A 40 5.55 31.19 1.57
N PRO A 41 5.11 30.17 2.32
CA PRO A 41 3.70 30.00 2.61
C PRO A 41 3.21 31.25 3.33
N THR A 42 2.24 31.94 2.76
CA THR A 42 1.63 33.13 3.37
C THR A 42 0.84 32.69 4.60
N ASN A 43 1.21 33.20 5.78
CA ASN A 43 0.32 33.18 6.93
C ASN A 43 -0.93 34.00 6.56
N PHE A 44 -2.07 33.33 6.43
CA PHE A 44 -3.36 33.99 6.26
C PHE A 44 -3.64 34.82 7.52
N VAL A 45 -3.79 36.14 7.35
CA VAL A 45 -4.39 37.02 8.35
C VAL A 45 -5.90 36.95 8.12
N LEU A 46 -6.64 36.43 9.11
CA LEU A 46 -8.10 36.60 9.18
C LEU A 46 -8.39 38.11 9.30
N LEU A 47 -9.12 38.67 8.34
CA LEU A 47 -9.76 39.96 8.53
C LEU A 47 -11.03 39.72 9.34
N ASP A 48 -11.14 40.45 10.45
CA ASP A 48 -12.30 40.44 11.33
C ASP A 48 -13.58 40.80 10.57
N SER A 49 -14.63 40.09 10.99
CA SER A 49 -15.98 40.07 10.45
C SER A 49 -16.74 41.37 10.67
N ASP A 50 -17.14 42.02 9.56
CA ASP A 50 -18.25 42.99 9.54
C ASP A 50 -19.22 42.63 8.40
N PHE A 51 -20.24 41.83 8.71
CA PHE A 51 -21.47 41.73 7.92
C PHE A 51 -22.66 41.86 8.87
N PRO A 52 -23.54 42.87 8.70
CA PRO A 52 -24.90 42.77 9.18
C PRO A 52 -25.78 42.01 8.16
N PRO A 53 -26.82 41.29 8.61
CA PRO A 53 -27.59 40.39 7.76
C PRO A 53 -28.67 41.16 6.99
N SER A 54 -28.83 40.85 5.70
CA SER A 54 -30.03 41.24 4.95
C SER A 54 -30.59 40.06 4.16
N GLN A 55 -31.90 39.90 4.32
CA GLN A 55 -32.78 38.78 3.99
C GLN A 55 -32.87 38.40 2.49
N PRO A 56 -33.38 37.20 2.16
CA PRO A 56 -33.44 36.71 0.78
C PRO A 56 -34.63 37.30 0.03
N ARG A 57 -34.35 37.85 -1.17
CA ARG A 57 -35.38 38.29 -2.12
C ARG A 57 -35.35 37.41 -3.36
N ALA A 58 -36.39 36.60 -3.53
CA ALA A 58 -36.73 35.93 -4.78
C ALA A 58 -37.18 36.96 -5.83
N ILE A 59 -36.82 36.76 -7.10
CA ILE A 59 -37.48 37.18 -8.37
C ILE A 59 -36.69 36.46 -9.49
N ALA A 60 -37.25 35.39 -10.07
CA ALA A 60 -37.92 35.33 -11.38
C ALA A 60 -36.97 35.37 -12.60
N THR A 61 -37.06 34.29 -13.37
CA THR A 61 -36.56 34.12 -14.75
C THR A 61 -37.12 35.19 -15.70
N PRO A 62 -36.40 35.45 -16.79
CA PRO A 62 -37.07 35.35 -18.08
C PRO A 62 -36.25 34.54 -19.10
N ALA A 63 -36.98 33.72 -19.85
CA ALA A 63 -36.56 33.14 -21.11
C ALA A 63 -36.63 34.20 -22.22
N SER A 64 -35.68 34.19 -23.15
CA SER A 64 -35.93 34.55 -24.54
C SER A 64 -34.80 34.06 -25.46
N SER A 65 -35.26 33.45 -26.55
CA SER A 65 -34.55 32.88 -27.69
C SER A 65 -33.65 33.85 -28.45
N ALA A 66 -32.58 33.29 -29.05
CA ALA A 66 -32.13 33.68 -30.38
C ALA A 66 -31.59 32.44 -31.14
N THR A 67 -32.42 31.95 -32.06
CA THR A 67 -32.09 31.27 -33.33
C THR A 67 -31.20 32.18 -34.21
N ILE A 68 -30.39 31.79 -35.20
CA ILE A 68 -30.00 30.59 -35.98
C ILE A 68 -28.75 31.08 -36.76
N ASP A 69 -27.73 30.25 -37.02
CA ASP A 69 -27.30 30.03 -38.41
C ASP A 69 -26.33 28.86 -38.58
N TYR A 70 -26.69 28.07 -39.58
CA TYR A 70 -26.19 26.76 -39.94
C TYR A 70 -25.36 26.94 -41.21
N LEU A 71 -24.10 26.53 -41.23
CA LEU A 71 -23.41 26.23 -42.49
C LEU A 71 -22.74 24.87 -42.40
N SER A 72 -23.45 23.92 -43.00
CA SER A 72 -23.00 22.62 -43.48
C SER A 72 -21.81 22.76 -44.43
N ASN A 73 -20.84 21.85 -44.35
CA ASN A 73 -20.33 21.10 -45.51
C ASN A 73 -19.50 19.90 -45.04
N SER A 74 -19.83 18.72 -45.58
CA SER A 74 -19.02 17.48 -45.54
C SER A 74 -18.43 17.21 -46.94
N PRO A 75 -17.72 16.09 -47.18
CA PRO A 75 -16.27 15.98 -47.27
C PRO A 75 -15.78 15.66 -48.71
N PRO A 76 -14.47 15.40 -48.92
CA PRO A 76 -14.17 14.23 -49.75
C PRO A 76 -12.94 13.38 -49.35
N ALA A 77 -13.15 12.07 -49.52
CA ALA A 77 -12.29 10.99 -50.05
C ALA A 77 -10.77 10.88 -49.76
N ALA A 78 -10.39 9.62 -49.48
CA ALA A 78 -9.03 9.07 -49.34
C ALA A 78 -8.19 9.10 -50.64
N PRO A 79 -6.86 8.88 -50.52
CA PRO A 79 -6.29 7.69 -51.17
C PRO A 79 -5.20 6.93 -50.38
N THR A 80 -5.27 5.61 -50.52
CA THR A 80 -4.24 4.55 -50.67
C THR A 80 -2.81 4.66 -50.10
N ALA A 81 -2.53 3.66 -49.24
CA ALA A 81 -1.33 2.82 -49.05
C ALA A 81 0.06 3.21 -49.61
N THR A 82 1.08 3.08 -48.74
CA THR A 82 2.36 2.44 -49.07
C THR A 82 3.05 1.88 -47.82
N ASP A 83 3.56 0.66 -47.96
CA ASP A 83 4.22 -0.17 -46.96
C ASP A 83 5.59 0.37 -46.51
N ILE A 84 5.92 0.22 -45.22
CA ILE A 84 7.27 -0.15 -44.76
C ILE A 84 7.13 -1.16 -43.61
N ALA A 85 7.55 -2.39 -43.88
CA ALA A 85 7.66 -3.48 -42.92
C ALA A 85 8.93 -3.37 -42.07
N MET A 86 8.84 -3.74 -40.79
CA MET A 86 9.99 -4.28 -40.05
C MET A 86 9.52 -5.41 -39.12
N THR A 87 10.22 -6.52 -39.26
CA THR A 87 9.89 -7.90 -38.89
C THR A 87 10.03 -8.22 -37.40
N THR A 88 9.04 -8.92 -36.84
CA THR A 88 9.14 -9.70 -35.58
C THR A 88 9.04 -11.20 -35.88
N PRO A 89 9.86 -12.07 -35.28
CA PRO A 89 9.70 -13.52 -35.44
C PRO A 89 8.64 -14.07 -34.48
N THR A 90 7.48 -14.43 -35.04
CA THR A 90 6.42 -15.21 -34.37
C THR A 90 6.59 -16.69 -34.73
N ALA A 91 6.83 -17.55 -33.75
CA ALA A 91 6.55 -18.99 -33.86
C ALA A 91 5.16 -19.25 -33.26
N PRO A 92 4.21 -19.88 -33.98
CA PRO A 92 2.86 -20.08 -33.44
C PRO A 92 2.82 -21.30 -32.54
N LEU A 93 2.59 -21.09 -31.23
CA LEU A 93 2.06 -22.14 -30.37
C LEU A 93 0.55 -22.24 -30.62
N SER A 94 0.16 -23.31 -31.32
CA SER A 94 -1.24 -23.68 -31.55
C SER A 94 -1.91 -24.04 -30.22
N MET A 95 -2.62 -23.09 -29.61
CA MET A 95 -3.60 -23.39 -28.57
C MET A 95 -4.93 -23.70 -29.23
N LYS A 96 -5.32 -24.97 -29.24
CA LYS A 96 -6.67 -25.39 -29.63
C LYS A 96 -7.68 -24.82 -28.63
N LEU A 97 -8.45 -23.84 -29.06
CA LEU A 97 -9.63 -23.36 -28.35
C LEU A 97 -10.68 -24.48 -28.35
N VAL A 98 -10.85 -25.15 -27.21
CA VAL A 98 -11.96 -26.10 -27.03
C VAL A 98 -13.19 -25.28 -26.65
N THR A 99 -13.98 -24.92 -27.65
CA THR A 99 -15.29 -24.30 -27.45
C THR A 99 -16.29 -25.40 -27.08
N THR A 100 -16.49 -25.66 -25.79
CA THR A 100 -17.65 -26.44 -25.34
C THR A 100 -18.78 -25.48 -25.02
N ALA A 101 -19.77 -25.43 -25.92
CA ALA A 101 -21.00 -24.69 -25.72
C ALA A 101 -21.75 -25.21 -24.49
N GLY A 102 -22.13 -24.28 -23.60
CA GLY A 102 -23.23 -24.46 -22.65
C GLY A 102 -23.03 -25.50 -21.54
N ARG A 103 -22.02 -25.34 -20.68
CA ARG A 103 -22.00 -25.92 -19.32
C ARG A 103 -21.28 -24.97 -18.36
N ASN A 104 -21.89 -24.78 -17.19
CA ASN A 104 -21.60 -23.85 -16.10
C ASN A 104 -20.11 -23.48 -15.86
N HIS A 105 -19.89 -22.20 -15.55
CA HIS A 105 -18.66 -21.61 -15.03
C HIS A 105 -18.21 -22.24 -13.70
N LEU A 106 -17.67 -23.45 -13.72
CA LEU A 106 -16.84 -23.99 -12.65
C LEU A 106 -15.88 -24.98 -13.28
N ALA A 107 -14.60 -24.63 -13.37
CA ALA A 107 -13.60 -25.68 -13.51
C ALA A 107 -13.69 -26.50 -12.23
N LEU A 108 -14.34 -27.66 -12.34
CA LEU A 108 -14.38 -28.71 -11.33
C LEU A 108 -12.94 -28.95 -10.88
N ILE A 109 -12.63 -28.53 -9.66
CA ILE A 109 -11.53 -29.10 -8.90
C ILE A 109 -11.85 -30.59 -8.83
N SER A 110 -11.12 -31.40 -9.61
CA SER A 110 -11.21 -32.85 -9.44
C SER A 110 -10.72 -33.14 -8.01
N PRO A 111 -11.55 -33.74 -7.13
CA PRO A 111 -11.19 -33.93 -5.73
C PRO A 111 -10.02 -34.90 -5.52
N ASP A 112 -9.62 -35.65 -6.54
CA ASP A 112 -8.84 -36.88 -6.36
C ASP A 112 -7.33 -36.69 -6.19
N LYS A 113 -6.77 -35.48 -6.33
CA LYS A 113 -5.31 -35.26 -6.19
C LYS A 113 -4.90 -33.94 -5.52
N GLN A 114 -5.73 -33.36 -4.66
CA GLN A 114 -5.18 -32.40 -3.69
C GLN A 114 -4.39 -33.19 -2.65
N GLN A 115 -3.07 -33.16 -2.76
CA GLN A 115 -2.16 -33.56 -1.68
C GLN A 115 -2.64 -32.82 -0.43
N LYS A 116 -3.24 -33.54 0.53
CA LYS A 116 -3.65 -32.97 1.82
C LYS A 116 -2.39 -32.42 2.50
N CYS A 117 -2.17 -31.11 2.42
CA CYS A 117 -1.25 -30.49 3.35
C CYS A 117 -1.90 -30.57 4.74
N PRO A 118 -1.20 -31.12 5.74
CA PRO A 118 -1.77 -31.26 7.07
C PRO A 118 -2.10 -29.86 7.61
N LEU A 119 -3.30 -29.69 8.16
CA LEU A 119 -3.64 -28.50 8.93
C LEU A 119 -2.57 -28.31 9.99
N ILE A 120 -1.82 -27.21 9.94
CA ILE A 120 -0.88 -26.87 11.00
C ILE A 120 -1.73 -26.45 12.19
N GLN A 121 -2.01 -27.41 13.08
CA GLN A 121 -2.62 -27.09 14.35
C GLN A 121 -1.61 -26.32 15.19
N PRO A 122 -2.05 -25.32 15.97
CA PRO A 122 -1.19 -24.69 16.96
C PRO A 122 -0.68 -25.79 17.88
N ASP A 123 0.62 -26.07 17.79
CA ASP A 123 1.26 -27.02 18.71
C ASP A 123 1.22 -26.39 20.11
N PRO A 124 0.53 -27.01 21.08
CA PRO A 124 0.42 -26.46 22.43
C PRO A 124 1.78 -26.36 23.14
N THR A 125 2.83 -27.01 22.61
CA THR A 125 4.21 -26.92 23.12
C THR A 125 5.06 -25.85 22.42
N SER A 126 4.68 -25.41 21.22
CA SER A 126 5.36 -24.35 20.47
C SER A 126 4.65 -23.01 20.64
N SER A 127 5.23 -22.14 21.46
CA SER A 127 4.71 -20.79 21.71
C SER A 127 4.60 -19.89 20.46
N LYS A 128 5.19 -20.28 19.31
CA LYS A 128 5.33 -19.44 18.10
C LYS A 128 5.15 -20.22 16.79
N TRP A 129 4.22 -21.17 16.77
CA TRP A 129 3.88 -21.99 15.60
C TRP A 129 3.66 -21.15 14.31
N PHE A 130 3.12 -19.93 14.45
CA PHE A 130 2.84 -18.98 13.36
C PHE A 130 4.06 -18.29 12.76
N LEU A 131 5.27 -18.49 13.31
CA LEU A 131 6.52 -17.95 12.78
C LEU A 131 7.34 -19.00 12.02
N SER A 132 6.89 -20.26 11.95
CA SER A 132 7.61 -21.29 11.21
C SER A 132 7.84 -20.83 9.76
N PRO A 133 9.03 -21.05 9.15
CA PRO A 133 9.34 -20.61 7.79
C PRO A 133 8.29 -21.02 6.76
N ASP A 134 7.67 -22.19 6.93
CA ASP A 134 6.64 -22.70 6.03
C ASP A 134 5.37 -21.84 6.01
N THR A 135 5.09 -21.09 7.08
CA THR A 135 3.89 -20.24 7.19
C THR A 135 3.95 -18.99 6.32
N TRP A 136 5.15 -18.64 5.85
CA TRP A 136 5.42 -17.50 4.97
C TRP A 136 5.51 -17.88 3.49
N LYS A 137 5.48 -19.18 3.18
CA LYS A 137 5.56 -19.66 1.79
C LYS A 137 4.30 -19.25 1.03
N VAL A 138 4.53 -18.66 -0.14
CA VAL A 138 3.48 -18.36 -1.10
C VAL A 138 3.17 -19.64 -1.87
N ASP A 139 1.98 -20.17 -1.64
CA ASP A 139 1.45 -21.31 -2.37
C ASP A 139 0.71 -20.86 -3.63
N HIS A 140 0.85 -21.63 -4.70
CA HIS A 140 0.18 -21.39 -5.97
C HIS A 140 -0.63 -22.63 -6.34
N PRO A 141 -1.82 -22.46 -6.96
CA PRO A 141 -2.60 -23.60 -7.37
C PRO A 141 -1.78 -24.44 -8.37
N PRO A 142 -1.84 -25.79 -8.29
CA PRO A 142 -0.97 -26.67 -9.08
C PRO A 142 -1.19 -26.58 -10.60
N PHE A 143 -2.24 -25.88 -11.04
CA PHE A 143 -2.54 -25.65 -12.46
C PHE A 143 -2.86 -24.18 -12.72
N ARG A 144 -2.38 -23.66 -13.86
CA ARG A 144 -2.79 -22.35 -14.39
C ARG A 144 -4.22 -22.46 -14.90
N VAL A 145 -5.20 -22.24 -14.04
CA VAL A 145 -6.60 -22.14 -14.47
C VAL A 145 -6.76 -20.78 -15.15
N ALA A 146 -7.10 -20.79 -16.44
CA ALA A 146 -7.63 -19.61 -17.12
C ALA A 146 -9.05 -19.37 -16.58
N ALA A 147 -9.14 -18.79 -15.39
CA ALA A 147 -10.41 -18.41 -14.79
C ALA A 147 -10.84 -17.07 -15.38
N THR A 148 -11.98 -17.06 -16.06
CA THR A 148 -12.65 -15.82 -16.47
C THR A 148 -13.54 -15.36 -15.32
N PHE A 149 -13.25 -14.17 -14.81
CA PHE A 149 -14.01 -13.56 -13.73
C PHE A 149 -14.96 -12.51 -14.30
N PRO A 150 -16.26 -12.53 -13.95
CA PRO A 150 -17.17 -11.46 -14.34
C PRO A 150 -16.67 -10.11 -13.81
N THR A 151 -16.75 -9.05 -14.61
CA THR A 151 -16.33 -7.70 -14.21
C THR A 151 -17.00 -7.24 -12.91
N ALA A 152 -18.26 -7.64 -12.68
CA ALA A 152 -18.96 -7.35 -11.44
C ALA A 152 -18.26 -7.93 -10.21
N MET A 153 -17.67 -9.12 -10.31
CA MET A 153 -16.90 -9.74 -9.22
C MET A 153 -15.62 -8.97 -8.92
N LEU A 154 -14.90 -8.54 -9.97
CA LEU A 154 -13.70 -7.73 -9.84
C LEU A 154 -14.00 -6.37 -9.17
N LYS A 155 -15.06 -5.69 -9.58
CA LYS A 155 -15.51 -4.44 -8.95
C LYS A 155 -15.87 -4.64 -7.48
N ARG A 156 -16.63 -5.69 -7.15
CA ARG A 156 -16.98 -5.99 -5.75
C ARG A 156 -15.76 -6.21 -4.85
N TYR A 157 -14.69 -6.79 -5.38
CA TYR A 157 -13.44 -6.96 -4.64
C TYR A 157 -12.80 -5.60 -4.32
N ALA A 158 -12.69 -4.72 -5.31
CA ALA A 158 -12.19 -3.36 -5.11
C ALA A 158 -13.05 -2.59 -4.09
N ASP A 159 -14.37 -2.64 -4.24
CA ASP A 159 -15.33 -2.01 -3.31
C ASP A 159 -15.20 -2.55 -1.88
N ARG A 160 -14.88 -3.84 -1.73
CA ARG A 160 -14.63 -4.47 -0.41
C ARG A 160 -13.39 -3.88 0.24
N ILE A 161 -12.29 -3.74 -0.48
CA ILE A 161 -11.06 -3.13 0.05
C ILE A 161 -11.31 -1.67 0.43
N GLN A 162 -11.99 -0.89 -0.42
CA GLN A 162 -12.33 0.50 -0.12
C GLN A 162 -13.21 0.62 1.13
N ARG A 163 -14.19 -0.28 1.31
CA ARG A 163 -15.02 -0.33 2.54
C ARG A 163 -14.21 -0.67 3.79
N TRP A 164 -13.25 -1.60 3.70
CA TRP A 164 -12.37 -1.93 4.82
C TRP A 164 -11.45 -0.76 5.17
N LEU A 165 -10.93 -0.05 4.19
CA LEU A 165 -10.14 1.17 4.40
C LEU A 165 -10.99 2.29 5.03
N ALA A 166 -12.24 2.46 4.59
CA ALA A 166 -13.17 3.39 5.23
C ALA A 166 -13.49 3.00 6.68
N ARG A 167 -13.60 1.69 6.96
CA ARG A 167 -13.76 1.17 8.33
C ARG A 167 -12.53 1.48 9.18
N TRP A 168 -11.33 1.32 8.62
CA TRP A 168 -10.09 1.66 9.33
C TRP A 168 -10.08 3.11 9.81
N VAL A 169 -10.49 4.06 8.96
CA VAL A 169 -10.62 5.47 9.37
C VAL A 169 -11.67 5.64 10.46
N ARG A 170 -12.86 5.04 10.30
CA ARG A 170 -13.97 5.23 11.25
C ARG A 170 -13.75 4.59 12.62
N GLU A 171 -13.16 3.40 12.66
CA GLU A 171 -13.12 2.53 13.84
C GLU A 171 -11.70 2.29 14.37
N GLY A 172 -10.66 2.78 13.67
CA GLY A 172 -9.26 2.55 14.01
C GLY A 172 -8.78 1.13 13.70
N SER A 173 -9.62 0.29 13.08
CA SER A 173 -9.28 -1.08 12.70
C SER A 173 -10.08 -1.55 11.48
N CYS A 174 -9.60 -2.59 10.81
CA CYS A 174 -10.31 -3.27 9.75
C CYS A 174 -9.85 -4.74 9.64
N PRO A 175 -10.47 -5.57 8.77
CA PRO A 175 -10.16 -7.00 8.70
C PRO A 175 -8.71 -7.38 8.36
N PHE A 176 -7.83 -6.43 8.00
CA PHE A 176 -6.39 -6.65 7.84
C PHE A 176 -5.49 -5.68 8.63
N ILE A 177 -6.05 -4.66 9.29
CA ILE A 177 -5.33 -3.75 10.19
C ILE A 177 -5.93 -3.91 11.59
N HIS A 178 -5.22 -4.65 12.46
CA HIS A 178 -5.71 -4.99 13.79
C HIS A 178 -5.80 -3.76 14.71
N ALA A 179 -6.79 -3.71 15.60
CA ALA A 179 -7.04 -2.58 16.51
C ALA A 179 -5.86 -2.27 17.45
N THR A 180 -5.02 -3.25 17.75
CA THR A 180 -3.82 -3.06 18.59
C THR A 180 -2.53 -2.85 17.81
N LEU A 181 -2.53 -3.03 16.47
CA LEU A 181 -1.30 -2.99 15.66
C LEU A 181 -0.55 -1.66 15.80
N TYR A 182 -1.27 -0.54 15.70
CA TYR A 182 -0.71 0.81 15.79
C TYR A 182 -0.98 1.51 17.13
N ARG A 183 -1.43 0.77 18.14
CA ARG A 183 -1.82 1.34 19.44
C ARG A 183 -0.64 2.00 20.17
N TYR A 184 0.54 1.38 20.11
CA TYR A 184 1.73 1.84 20.84
C TYR A 184 2.72 2.58 19.96
N ARG A 185 2.87 2.14 18.70
CA ARG A 185 3.74 2.77 17.71
C ARG A 185 2.97 2.89 16.41
N PHE A 186 2.66 4.12 16.02
CA PHE A 186 2.01 4.41 14.73
C PHE A 186 3.04 5.10 13.82
N PRO A 187 3.67 4.40 12.87
CA PRO A 187 4.69 5.00 12.01
C PRO A 187 4.19 6.18 11.20
N ARG A 188 5.05 7.16 10.96
CA ARG A 188 4.67 8.45 10.34
C ARG A 188 4.02 8.29 8.97
N CYS A 189 4.53 7.38 8.14
CA CYS A 189 3.97 7.10 6.82
C CYS A 189 2.52 6.61 6.89
N ALA A 190 2.21 5.74 7.86
CA ALA A 190 0.87 5.20 8.05
C ALA A 190 -0.07 6.23 8.71
N GLN A 191 0.42 7.11 9.59
CA GLN A 191 -0.35 8.26 10.10
C GLN A 191 -0.78 9.18 8.95
N LEU A 192 0.15 9.54 8.07
CA LEU A 192 -0.12 10.40 6.92
C LEU A 192 -1.13 9.75 5.97
N ALA A 193 -0.98 8.45 5.70
CA ALA A 193 -1.92 7.70 4.88
C ALA A 193 -3.32 7.67 5.51
N TYR A 194 -3.42 7.45 6.83
CA TYR A 194 -4.68 7.48 7.56
C TYR A 194 -5.38 8.85 7.44
N THR A 195 -4.66 9.94 7.69
CA THR A 195 -5.24 11.30 7.59
C THR A 195 -5.60 11.68 6.16
N THR A 196 -4.80 11.26 5.18
CA THR A 196 -5.07 11.52 3.76
C THR A 196 -6.27 10.73 3.29
N LEU A 197 -6.41 9.48 3.72
CA LEU A 197 -7.58 8.65 3.46
C LEU A 197 -8.84 9.24 4.10
N SER A 198 -8.77 9.77 5.33
CA SER A 198 -9.89 10.47 5.95
C SER A 198 -10.34 11.67 5.09
N ALA A 199 -9.39 12.53 4.69
CA ALA A 199 -9.69 13.67 3.82
C ALA A 199 -10.26 13.24 2.46
N TYR A 200 -9.80 12.11 1.92
CA TYR A 200 -10.33 11.53 0.69
C TYR A 200 -11.76 11.00 0.84
N LEU A 201 -12.09 10.36 1.96
CA LEU A 201 -13.43 9.85 2.23
C LEU A 201 -14.45 10.98 2.42
N ASP A 202 -14.03 12.09 3.02
CA ASP A 202 -14.88 13.27 3.29
C ASP A 202 -14.83 14.33 2.16
N ARG A 203 -14.22 13.99 1.01
CA ARG A 203 -14.10 14.92 -0.12
C ARG A 203 -15.48 15.24 -0.73
N THR A 204 -15.53 16.38 -1.39
CA THR A 204 -16.68 16.87 -2.17
C THR A 204 -16.23 17.12 -3.59
N ASP A 205 -17.16 17.21 -4.54
CA ASP A 205 -16.85 17.53 -5.93
C ASP A 205 -16.00 18.82 -6.07
N ALA A 206 -16.18 19.77 -5.16
CA ALA A 206 -15.45 21.04 -5.16
C ALA A 206 -13.98 20.92 -4.73
N ASN A 207 -13.60 19.89 -3.96
CA ASN A 207 -12.24 19.74 -3.43
C ASN A 207 -11.53 18.44 -3.86
N THR A 208 -12.17 17.59 -4.67
CA THR A 208 -11.60 16.33 -5.16
C THR A 208 -10.21 16.51 -5.78
N ASP A 209 -10.02 17.48 -6.68
CA ASP A 209 -8.72 17.73 -7.32
C ASP A 209 -7.62 18.10 -6.32
N LEU A 210 -7.98 18.88 -5.29
CA LEU A 210 -7.06 19.26 -4.23
C LEU A 210 -6.65 18.03 -3.43
N VAL A 211 -7.61 17.18 -3.05
CA VAL A 211 -7.34 15.96 -2.27
C VAL A 211 -6.53 14.95 -3.07
N LEU A 212 -6.81 14.76 -4.35
CA LEU A 212 -6.02 13.88 -5.22
C LEU A 212 -4.58 14.40 -5.40
N ARG A 213 -4.37 15.72 -5.45
CA ARG A 213 -3.02 16.30 -5.42
C ARG A 213 -2.30 16.01 -4.10
N ILE A 214 -2.99 16.10 -2.96
CA ILE A 214 -2.40 15.72 -1.67
C ILE A 214 -1.99 14.24 -1.70
N VAL A 215 -2.84 13.34 -2.22
CA VAL A 215 -2.50 11.91 -2.38
C VAL A 215 -1.22 11.76 -3.21
N GLU A 216 -1.12 12.46 -4.33
CA GLU A 216 0.07 12.43 -5.19
C GLU A 216 1.34 12.90 -4.46
N ASP A 217 1.27 14.06 -3.80
CA ASP A 217 2.39 14.64 -3.05
C ASP A 217 2.86 13.70 -1.93
N ARG A 218 1.92 13.06 -1.23
CA ARG A 218 2.25 12.10 -0.16
C ARG A 218 2.90 10.83 -0.68
N VAL A 219 2.50 10.34 -1.86
CA VAL A 219 3.20 9.22 -2.50
C VAL A 219 4.62 9.63 -2.86
N ASN A 220 4.81 10.82 -3.45
CA ASN A 220 6.14 11.28 -3.83
C ASN A 220 7.06 11.42 -2.60
N GLU A 221 6.59 12.00 -1.50
CA GLU A 221 7.33 12.09 -0.22
C GLU A 221 7.72 10.70 0.32
N LEU A 222 6.77 9.76 0.28
CA LEU A 222 6.99 8.37 0.74
C LEU A 222 8.06 7.65 -0.09
N LEU A 223 8.10 7.90 -1.41
CA LEU A 223 9.09 7.30 -2.32
C LEU A 223 10.46 7.98 -2.24
N LEU A 224 10.51 9.30 -2.01
CA LEU A 224 11.78 10.02 -1.83
C LEU A 224 12.54 9.56 -0.59
N THR A 225 11.82 9.30 0.51
CA THR A 225 12.41 8.76 1.75
C THR A 225 13.12 7.42 1.51
N GLU A 226 12.64 6.60 0.56
CA GLU A 226 13.32 5.36 0.17
C GLU A 226 14.62 5.63 -0.60
N THR A 227 14.62 6.66 -1.44
CA THR A 227 15.76 6.97 -2.32
C THR A 227 16.94 7.50 -1.51
N ASP A 228 16.66 8.31 -0.48
CA ASP A 228 17.69 8.83 0.42
C ASP A 228 18.40 7.68 1.17
N HIS A 229 17.67 6.68 1.66
CA HIS A 229 18.27 5.50 2.29
C HIS A 229 19.15 4.67 1.33
N CYS A 230 18.76 4.52 0.06
CA CYS A 230 19.56 3.80 -0.93
C CYS A 230 20.80 4.60 -1.41
N LEU A 231 20.72 5.94 -1.45
CA LEU A 231 21.83 6.82 -1.86
C LEU A 231 22.90 6.91 -0.76
N GLU A 232 22.50 6.90 0.51
CA GLU A 232 23.42 6.77 1.65
C GLU A 232 24.13 5.40 1.64
N GLU A 233 23.43 4.32 1.28
CA GLU A 233 23.99 2.98 1.16
C GLU A 233 25.05 2.89 0.04
N ALA A 234 24.77 3.49 -1.13
CA ALA A 234 25.69 3.52 -2.28
C ALA A 234 26.93 4.42 -2.08
N THR A 235 26.82 5.47 -1.25
CA THR A 235 27.96 6.32 -0.90
C THR A 235 28.85 5.70 0.18
N SER A 236 28.33 4.79 1.02
CA SER A 236 29.11 4.06 2.03
C SER A 236 29.92 2.88 1.49
N THR A 237 29.62 2.37 0.29
CA THR A 237 30.29 1.22 -0.34
C THR A 237 31.33 1.58 -1.40
N ALA A 238 31.57 2.87 -1.65
CA ALA A 238 32.64 3.28 -2.56
C ALA A 238 34.02 3.02 -1.91
N PRO A 239 34.94 2.26 -2.54
CA PRO A 239 36.28 2.09 -2.01
C PRO A 239 37.00 3.45 -2.04
N SER A 240 37.49 3.90 -0.88
CA SER A 240 38.40 5.02 -0.79
C SER A 240 39.66 4.69 -1.59
N LEU A 241 39.84 5.33 -2.73
CA LEU A 241 41.13 5.38 -3.40
C LEU A 241 42.01 6.32 -2.57
N ASP A 242 42.77 5.74 -1.65
CA ASP A 242 43.88 6.40 -0.97
C ASP A 242 44.89 6.83 -2.02
N VAL A 243 44.90 8.13 -2.32
CA VAL A 243 46.03 8.77 -3.00
C VAL A 243 46.88 9.39 -1.89
N ASP A 244 47.91 8.66 -1.50
CA ASP A 244 49.00 9.17 -0.67
C ASP A 244 49.66 10.37 -1.36
N VAL A 245 49.48 11.56 -0.79
CA VAL A 245 50.41 12.67 -0.97
C VAL A 245 50.61 13.36 0.38
N ASP A 246 51.70 12.97 1.05
CA ASP A 246 52.30 13.73 2.15
C ASP A 246 52.62 15.17 1.69
N MET A 247 52.24 16.18 2.49
CA MET A 247 53.15 17.23 2.99
C MET A 247 52.43 18.22 3.93
N MET A 248 52.69 18.06 5.24
CA MET A 248 52.97 19.09 6.25
C MET A 248 52.13 20.38 6.28
N THR A 249 51.31 20.57 7.33
CA THR A 249 51.30 21.74 8.23
C THR A 249 50.42 21.46 9.46
N SER A 250 50.99 21.65 10.65
CA SER A 250 50.38 21.51 11.98
C SER A 250 49.31 22.57 12.28
N CYS A 251 48.21 22.19 12.95
CA CYS A 251 47.57 22.94 14.04
C CYS A 251 46.52 22.07 14.77
N SER A 252 46.56 22.11 16.09
CA SER A 252 45.81 21.29 17.05
C SER A 252 44.39 21.82 17.30
N HIS A 253 43.37 20.97 17.37
CA HIS A 253 42.16 21.16 18.19
C HIS A 253 41.39 19.84 18.42
N PRO A 254 40.63 19.71 19.52
CA PRO A 254 40.27 18.43 20.12
C PRO A 254 39.09 17.73 19.43
N THR A 255 39.19 16.42 19.35
CA THR A 255 38.16 15.45 18.97
C THR A 255 36.95 15.49 19.91
N PRO A 256 35.71 15.47 19.40
CA PRO A 256 34.61 14.79 20.04
C PRO A 256 34.49 13.39 19.43
N THR A 257 34.94 12.41 20.20
CA THR A 257 34.72 10.98 19.95
C THR A 257 33.22 10.71 19.98
N THR A 258 32.59 10.57 18.81
CA THR A 258 31.32 9.85 18.70
C THR A 258 31.37 9.01 17.44
N ALA A 259 31.99 7.83 17.57
CA ALA A 259 31.80 6.75 16.62
C ALA A 259 30.38 6.21 16.82
N THR A 260 29.40 6.75 16.10
CA THR A 260 28.15 6.04 15.83
C THR A 260 28.43 5.10 14.67
N SER A 261 28.61 3.83 15.00
CA SER A 261 28.58 2.70 14.08
C SER A 261 27.40 2.82 13.12
N THR A 262 27.70 2.99 11.84
CA THR A 262 26.78 2.82 10.71
C THR A 262 26.40 1.34 10.61
N GLU A 263 25.48 0.90 11.47
CA GLU A 263 24.75 -0.34 11.24
C GLU A 263 23.73 -0.08 10.11
N ASN A 264 23.82 -0.83 9.02
CA ASN A 264 22.77 -0.92 8.00
C ASN A 264 21.42 -1.12 8.69
N GLN A 265 20.59 -0.08 8.81
CA GLN A 265 19.30 -0.17 9.49
C GLN A 265 18.32 -0.94 8.61
N VAL A 266 18.33 -2.27 8.73
CA VAL A 266 17.24 -3.11 8.26
C VAL A 266 15.96 -2.62 8.96
N LEU A 267 15.00 -2.14 8.18
CA LEU A 267 13.72 -1.66 8.70
C LEU A 267 13.04 -2.78 9.51
N ASP A 268 12.63 -2.43 10.73
CA ASP A 268 11.82 -3.29 11.59
C ASP A 268 10.52 -3.70 10.87
N PRO A 269 9.96 -4.91 11.06
CA PRO A 269 8.83 -5.39 10.26
C PRO A 269 7.57 -4.53 10.36
N LEU A 270 7.36 -3.85 11.48
CA LEU A 270 6.25 -2.91 11.62
C LEU A 270 6.43 -1.66 10.75
N GLU A 271 7.66 -1.19 10.53
CA GLU A 271 7.95 -0.09 9.58
C GLU A 271 7.73 -0.54 8.13
N GLN A 272 8.19 -1.73 7.78
CA GLN A 272 7.96 -2.32 6.44
C GLN A 272 6.45 -2.45 6.17
N LEU A 273 5.70 -3.01 7.13
CA LEU A 273 4.25 -3.12 7.06
C LEU A 273 3.57 -1.76 6.92
N ALA A 274 3.99 -0.76 7.70
CA ALA A 274 3.43 0.59 7.64
C ALA A 274 3.68 1.28 6.29
N ARG A 275 4.85 1.11 5.69
CA ARG A 275 5.15 1.61 4.33
C ARG A 275 4.27 0.94 3.28
N VAL A 276 4.07 -0.38 3.39
CA VAL A 276 3.15 -1.12 2.51
C VAL A 276 1.71 -0.64 2.68
N HIS A 277 1.22 -0.49 3.91
CA HIS A 277 -0.13 0.07 4.16
C HIS A 277 -0.28 1.46 3.54
N ALA A 278 0.69 2.34 3.75
CA ALA A 278 0.64 3.70 3.23
C ALA A 278 0.56 3.73 1.69
N LEU A 279 1.48 3.02 1.01
CA LEU A 279 1.49 2.97 -0.45
C LEU A 279 0.24 2.26 -0.99
N MET A 280 -0.22 1.19 -0.35
CA MET A 280 -1.44 0.47 -0.72
C MET A 280 -2.68 1.37 -0.62
N VAL A 281 -2.80 2.19 0.43
CA VAL A 281 -3.89 3.17 0.57
C VAL A 281 -3.88 4.14 -0.61
N TYR A 282 -2.75 4.75 -0.92
CA TYR A 282 -2.67 5.69 -2.05
C TYR A 282 -2.94 5.02 -3.40
N GLN A 283 -2.47 3.79 -3.59
CA GLN A 283 -2.79 2.99 -4.78
C GLN A 283 -4.28 2.67 -4.89
N SER A 284 -4.92 2.30 -3.78
CA SER A 284 -6.36 2.02 -3.74
C SER A 284 -7.21 3.24 -4.11
N ILE A 285 -6.76 4.44 -3.74
CA ILE A 285 -7.39 5.70 -4.14
C ILE A 285 -7.13 5.92 -5.63
N ALA A 286 -5.87 6.03 -6.03
CA ALA A 286 -5.51 6.52 -7.36
C ALA A 286 -5.91 5.57 -8.51
N LEU A 287 -5.89 4.25 -8.30
CA LEU A 287 -6.32 3.28 -9.31
C LEU A 287 -7.84 3.25 -9.51
N TYR A 288 -8.62 3.48 -8.45
CA TYR A 288 -10.07 3.23 -8.41
C TYR A 288 -10.95 4.48 -8.26
N ASP A 289 -10.37 5.67 -8.05
CA ASP A 289 -11.13 6.92 -7.88
C ASP A 289 -11.96 7.30 -9.13
N GLY A 290 -11.39 7.07 -10.32
CA GLY A 290 -12.00 7.51 -11.58
C GLY A 290 -11.14 8.52 -12.33
N ASP A 291 -10.38 9.35 -11.60
CA ASP A 291 -9.48 10.33 -12.19
C ASP A 291 -8.40 9.71 -13.10
N ILE A 292 -8.22 10.31 -14.28
CA ILE A 292 -7.35 9.77 -15.33
C ILE A 292 -5.88 9.97 -14.96
N ARG A 293 -5.51 11.13 -14.41
CA ARG A 293 -4.13 11.45 -14.04
C ARG A 293 -3.68 10.59 -12.87
N ALA A 294 -4.47 10.50 -11.81
CA ALA A 294 -4.19 9.70 -10.64
C ALA A 294 -3.96 8.23 -11.03
N ARG A 295 -4.84 7.68 -11.88
CA ARG A 295 -4.70 6.32 -12.42
C ARG A 295 -3.40 6.12 -13.18
N HIS A 296 -3.09 6.99 -14.13
CA HIS A 296 -1.86 6.88 -14.93
C HIS A 296 -0.60 6.87 -14.06
N LEU A 297 -0.52 7.74 -13.05
CA LEU A 297 0.62 7.77 -12.12
C LEU A 297 0.68 6.53 -11.23
N ALA A 298 -0.48 6.02 -10.80
CA ALA A 298 -0.57 4.83 -9.96
C ALA A 298 -0.16 3.55 -10.70
N GLU A 299 -0.54 3.42 -11.98
CA GLU A 299 -0.11 2.33 -12.87
C GLU A 299 1.42 2.21 -12.92
N GLY A 300 2.12 3.34 -13.07
CA GLY A 300 3.59 3.39 -13.05
C GLY A 300 4.21 2.93 -11.74
N ARG A 301 3.44 2.86 -10.64
CA ARG A 301 3.91 2.53 -9.29
C ARG A 301 3.46 1.14 -8.80
N ILE A 302 2.69 0.38 -9.60
CA ILE A 302 2.25 -1.00 -9.31
C ILE A 302 3.45 -1.89 -8.94
N HIS A 303 4.52 -1.83 -9.73
CA HIS A 303 5.73 -2.61 -9.52
C HIS A 303 6.45 -2.28 -8.19
N ILE A 304 6.37 -1.03 -7.73
CA ILE A 304 6.98 -0.59 -6.47
C ILE A 304 6.25 -1.25 -5.30
N LEU A 305 4.92 -1.20 -5.28
CA LEU A 305 4.15 -1.84 -4.23
C LEU A 305 4.34 -3.37 -4.24
N ASN A 306 4.42 -4.01 -5.42
CA ASN A 306 4.76 -5.44 -5.50
C ASN A 306 6.11 -5.77 -4.88
N ARG A 307 7.13 -4.95 -5.16
CA ARG A 307 8.45 -5.10 -4.57
C ARG A 307 8.40 -4.97 -3.04
N TRP A 308 7.80 -3.91 -2.51
CA TRP A 308 7.70 -3.71 -1.05
C TRP A 308 6.93 -4.82 -0.35
N VAL A 309 5.86 -5.32 -0.98
CA VAL A 309 5.07 -6.45 -0.44
C VAL A 309 5.91 -7.74 -0.41
N ALA A 310 6.73 -7.98 -1.43
CA ALA A 310 7.64 -9.12 -1.46
C ALA A 310 8.77 -9.00 -0.43
N GLU A 311 9.38 -7.82 -0.31
CA GLU A 311 10.42 -7.52 0.69
C GLU A 311 9.90 -7.66 2.12
N MET A 312 8.69 -7.17 2.40
CA MET A 312 8.01 -7.31 3.70
C MET A 312 7.81 -8.79 4.06
N LEU A 313 7.29 -9.59 3.13
CA LEU A 313 7.06 -11.01 3.38
C LEU A 313 8.38 -11.79 3.52
N GLY A 314 9.35 -11.49 2.67
CA GLY A 314 10.69 -12.09 2.71
C GLY A 314 11.41 -11.78 4.02
N SER A 315 11.35 -10.54 4.48
CA SER A 315 11.92 -10.15 5.78
C SER A 315 11.23 -10.88 6.93
N ALA A 316 9.90 -10.97 6.93
CA ALA A 316 9.16 -11.70 7.95
C ALA A 316 9.48 -13.21 7.99
N SER A 317 9.86 -13.80 6.86
CA SER A 317 10.29 -15.21 6.81
C SER A 317 11.63 -15.46 7.50
N THR A 318 12.43 -14.41 7.72
CA THR A 318 13.67 -14.48 8.49
C THR A 318 13.36 -14.32 9.98
N SER A 319 13.66 -15.34 10.79
CA SER A 319 13.29 -15.41 12.22
C SER A 319 13.84 -14.23 13.07
N SER A 320 14.92 -13.59 12.61
CA SER A 320 15.53 -12.39 13.23
C SER A 320 14.62 -11.16 13.21
N ALA A 321 13.69 -11.06 12.26
CA ALA A 321 12.77 -9.93 12.09
C ALA A 321 11.92 -9.68 13.35
N PHE A 322 11.60 -10.74 14.09
CA PHE A 322 10.79 -10.68 15.31
C PHE A 322 11.64 -10.79 16.59
N SER A 323 12.98 -10.80 16.49
CA SER A 323 13.87 -10.91 17.65
C SER A 323 13.77 -9.71 18.60
N ASN A 324 13.52 -8.51 18.06
CA ASN A 324 13.40 -7.27 18.86
C ASN A 324 12.13 -7.24 19.72
N TYR A 325 11.09 -7.99 19.34
CA TYR A 325 9.90 -8.16 20.18
C TYR A 325 10.15 -9.11 21.38
N ASN A 326 11.23 -9.90 21.37
CA ASN A 326 11.57 -10.80 22.49
C ASN A 326 12.35 -10.09 23.60
N SER A 327 13.02 -8.98 23.27
CA SER A 327 13.80 -8.19 24.21
C SER A 327 12.98 -6.98 24.63
N SER A 328 12.01 -7.19 25.52
CA SER A 328 11.42 -6.08 26.27
C SER A 328 12.57 -5.27 26.90
N ASN A 329 12.67 -3.99 26.54
CA ASN A 329 13.43 -2.93 27.20
C ASN A 329 14.16 -3.38 28.49
N GLY A 330 15.46 -3.62 28.38
CA GLY A 330 16.35 -3.79 29.53
C GLY A 330 16.55 -2.47 30.26
N ALA A 331 15.54 -2.01 31.02
CA ALA A 331 15.84 -1.26 32.22
C ALA A 331 16.49 -2.24 33.22
N PRO A 332 17.54 -1.85 33.98
CA PRO A 332 18.15 -2.73 34.96
C PRO A 332 17.08 -3.26 35.91
N ALA A 333 17.01 -4.58 36.08
CA ALA A 333 16.04 -5.21 36.94
C ALA A 333 16.21 -4.70 38.39
N ASP A 334 15.21 -3.97 38.88
CA ASP A 334 15.09 -3.62 40.29
C ASP A 334 14.85 -4.92 41.10
N PRO A 335 15.71 -5.29 42.07
CA PRO A 335 15.62 -6.56 42.79
C PRO A 335 14.37 -6.72 43.68
N LEU A 336 13.51 -5.71 43.79
CA LEU A 336 12.41 -5.69 44.77
C LEU A 336 11.00 -5.97 44.21
N GLN A 337 10.84 -6.32 42.93
CA GLN A 337 9.49 -6.62 42.39
C GLN A 337 9.12 -8.13 42.47
N PRO A 338 7.92 -8.47 43.00
CA PRO A 338 7.45 -9.85 43.07
C PRO A 338 7.21 -10.42 41.67
N SER A 339 7.49 -11.71 41.54
CA SER A 339 7.43 -12.55 40.33
C SER A 339 6.08 -12.58 39.59
N GLY A 340 5.70 -11.48 38.92
CA GLY A 340 4.52 -11.37 38.05
C GLY A 340 4.75 -11.62 36.55
N ARG A 341 5.87 -12.23 36.15
CA ARG A 341 6.37 -12.27 34.75
C ARG A 341 5.62 -13.19 33.76
N THR A 342 4.55 -13.87 34.15
CA THR A 342 3.82 -14.77 33.23
C THR A 342 2.89 -14.02 32.26
N GLY A 343 2.36 -12.85 32.65
CA GLY A 343 1.51 -12.04 31.78
C GLY A 343 2.25 -11.40 30.61
N SER A 344 3.51 -10.99 30.82
CA SER A 344 4.30 -10.27 29.82
C SER A 344 4.73 -11.13 28.64
N THR A 345 4.89 -12.45 28.83
CA THR A 345 5.32 -13.37 27.76
C THR A 345 4.17 -13.69 26.80
N VAL A 346 2.98 -13.98 27.32
CA VAL A 346 1.78 -14.25 26.50
C VAL A 346 1.36 -13.00 25.73
N GLU A 347 1.43 -11.84 26.38
CA GLU A 347 1.14 -10.56 25.71
C GLU A 347 2.12 -10.28 24.57
N THR A 348 3.42 -10.50 24.78
CA THR A 348 4.44 -10.34 23.73
C THR A 348 4.22 -11.29 22.56
N VAL A 349 3.88 -12.55 22.83
CA VAL A 349 3.57 -13.55 21.81
C VAL A 349 2.33 -13.15 21.01
N TRP A 350 1.29 -12.67 21.68
CA TRP A 350 0.07 -12.20 21.03
C TRP A 350 0.32 -11.00 20.11
N HIS A 351 1.09 -9.99 20.56
CA HIS A 351 1.47 -8.86 19.70
C HIS A 351 2.34 -9.29 18.51
N THR A 352 3.25 -10.23 18.72
CA THR A 352 4.04 -10.83 17.63
C THR A 352 3.13 -11.55 16.63
N TRP A 353 2.11 -12.28 17.11
CA TRP A 353 1.11 -12.93 16.26
C TRP A 353 0.28 -11.90 15.47
N ILE A 354 -0.18 -10.82 16.12
CA ILE A 354 -0.92 -9.73 15.46
C ILE A 354 -0.10 -9.15 14.31
N LEU A 355 1.19 -8.86 14.54
CA LEU A 355 2.08 -8.34 13.51
C LEU A 355 2.24 -9.34 12.36
N ALA A 356 2.50 -10.61 12.68
CA ALA A 356 2.69 -11.66 11.68
C ALA A 356 1.42 -11.92 10.84
N GLU A 357 0.25 -11.96 11.47
CA GLU A 357 -1.04 -12.11 10.81
C GLU A 357 -1.39 -10.86 9.99
N SER A 358 -1.07 -9.65 10.48
CA SER A 358 -1.26 -8.39 9.73
C SER A 358 -0.40 -8.37 8.46
N ILE A 359 0.84 -8.84 8.52
CA ILE A 359 1.72 -8.98 7.33
C ILE A 359 1.07 -9.90 6.29
N ARG A 360 0.57 -11.08 6.71
CA ARG A 360 -0.04 -12.06 5.80
C ARG A 360 -1.36 -11.57 5.20
N ARG A 361 -2.23 -10.94 6.01
CA ARG A 361 -3.48 -10.32 5.55
C ARG A 361 -3.22 -9.16 4.59
N THR A 362 -2.23 -8.31 4.89
CA THR A 362 -1.84 -7.17 4.05
C THR A 362 -1.23 -7.60 2.72
N TRP A 363 -0.41 -8.65 2.73
CA TRP A 363 0.13 -9.24 1.49
C TRP A 363 -1.00 -9.68 0.55
N LEU A 364 -2.03 -10.35 1.09
CA LEU A 364 -3.18 -10.80 0.30
C LEU A 364 -4.02 -9.64 -0.25
N VAL A 365 -4.26 -8.61 0.55
CA VAL A 365 -5.02 -7.43 0.12
C VAL A 365 -4.24 -6.64 -0.93
N SER A 366 -2.94 -6.42 -0.73
CA SER A 366 -2.11 -5.61 -1.63
C SER A 366 -1.93 -6.29 -2.99
N THR A 367 -1.61 -7.59 -3.00
CA THR A 367 -1.47 -8.35 -4.24
C THR A 367 -2.81 -8.54 -4.95
N GLY A 368 -3.89 -8.77 -4.20
CA GLY A 368 -5.24 -8.88 -4.74
C GLY A 368 -5.73 -7.59 -5.37
N LEU A 369 -5.52 -6.43 -4.73
CA LEU A 369 -5.87 -5.11 -5.24
C LEU A 369 -5.28 -4.89 -6.64
N GLN A 370 -3.97 -5.10 -6.77
CA GLN A 370 -3.30 -4.92 -8.07
C GLN A 370 -3.72 -5.96 -9.11
N THR A 371 -3.86 -7.21 -8.69
CA THR A 371 -4.30 -8.30 -9.59
C THR A 371 -5.67 -8.00 -10.17
N VAL A 372 -6.62 -7.55 -9.34
CA VAL A 372 -7.96 -7.18 -9.78
C VAL A 372 -7.94 -5.98 -10.72
N TYR A 373 -7.12 -4.95 -10.42
CA TYR A 373 -6.93 -3.82 -11.33
C TYR A 373 -6.43 -4.28 -12.70
N LEU A 374 -5.36 -5.07 -12.75
CA LEU A 374 -4.78 -5.59 -14.00
C LEU A 374 -5.77 -6.48 -14.75
N MET A 375 -6.53 -7.33 -14.05
CA MET A 375 -7.58 -8.13 -14.69
C MET A 375 -8.67 -7.27 -15.31
N MET A 376 -9.02 -6.14 -14.70
CA MET A 376 -9.97 -5.19 -15.30
C MET A 376 -9.36 -4.44 -16.49
N GLN A 377 -8.08 -4.07 -16.41
CA GLN A 377 -7.38 -3.27 -17.43
C GLN A 377 -7.04 -4.08 -18.69
N GLN A 378 -6.49 -5.29 -18.52
CA GLN A 378 -5.91 -6.10 -19.60
C GLN A 378 -6.51 -7.51 -19.69
N THR A 379 -7.64 -7.77 -19.01
CA THR A 379 -8.42 -9.04 -19.00
C THR A 379 -7.76 -10.24 -18.33
N TRP A 380 -6.48 -10.16 -17.98
CA TRP A 380 -5.76 -11.25 -17.30
C TRP A 380 -4.67 -10.72 -16.37
N SER A 381 -4.33 -11.51 -15.34
CA SER A 381 -3.18 -11.28 -14.46
C SER A 381 -2.71 -12.63 -13.93
N PRO A 382 -1.39 -12.84 -13.70
CA PRO A 382 -0.92 -13.98 -12.93
C PRO A 382 -1.58 -14.02 -11.55
N CYS A 383 -1.94 -15.22 -11.09
CA CYS A 383 -2.40 -15.39 -9.72
C CYS A 383 -1.21 -15.19 -8.76
N PRO A 384 -1.28 -14.24 -7.80
CA PRO A 384 -0.19 -13.98 -6.88
C PRO A 384 0.04 -15.15 -5.90
N GLY A 385 -0.93 -16.07 -5.76
CA GLY A 385 -0.89 -17.17 -4.82
C GLY A 385 -1.63 -16.89 -3.52
N GLY A 386 -1.29 -17.64 -2.48
CA GLY A 386 -1.83 -17.52 -1.14
C GLY A 386 -0.75 -17.73 -0.07
N VAL A 387 -0.96 -17.14 1.09
CA VAL A 387 -0.17 -17.41 2.31
C VAL A 387 -1.10 -17.94 3.39
N MET A 388 -0.54 -18.59 4.41
CA MET A 388 -1.32 -19.09 5.54
C MET A 388 -2.07 -17.94 6.23
N LEU A 389 -3.27 -18.22 6.71
CA LEU A 389 -4.08 -17.27 7.49
C LEU A 389 -4.77 -17.97 8.64
N THR A 390 -5.08 -17.20 9.68
CA THR A 390 -5.98 -17.64 10.73
C THR A 390 -7.42 -17.32 10.33
N ALA A 391 -8.23 -18.36 10.08
CA ALA A 391 -9.58 -18.21 9.54
C ALA A 391 -10.72 -18.33 10.56
N LYS A 392 -10.46 -18.79 11.79
CA LYS A 392 -11.51 -18.97 12.79
C LYS A 392 -12.03 -17.61 13.29
N GLN A 393 -13.35 -17.43 13.25
CA GLN A 393 -14.03 -16.24 13.77
C GLN A 393 -13.63 -15.98 15.23
N GLY A 394 -13.32 -14.72 15.53
CA GLY A 394 -12.99 -14.24 16.88
C GLY A 394 -11.50 -14.27 17.24
N VAL A 395 -10.65 -15.03 16.54
CA VAL A 395 -9.20 -15.07 16.86
C VAL A 395 -8.55 -13.74 16.51
N TRP A 396 -8.89 -13.17 15.34
CA TRP A 396 -8.46 -11.83 14.92
C TRP A 396 -9.06 -10.74 15.79
N ASP A 397 -10.29 -10.88 16.27
CA ASP A 397 -10.98 -9.84 17.03
C ASP A 397 -10.75 -9.95 18.56
N ALA A 398 -9.85 -10.84 19.00
CA ALA A 398 -9.62 -11.08 20.40
C ALA A 398 -9.13 -9.80 21.11
N GLY A 399 -9.89 -9.29 22.08
CA GLY A 399 -9.57 -8.03 22.76
C GLY A 399 -8.43 -8.09 23.80
N SER A 400 -7.85 -9.27 24.03
CA SER A 400 -6.75 -9.47 24.98
C SER A 400 -5.92 -10.71 24.65
N SER A 401 -4.68 -10.72 25.14
CA SER A 401 -3.78 -11.87 25.03
C SER A 401 -4.35 -13.14 25.65
N PHE A 402 -5.09 -13.00 26.76
CA PHE A 402 -5.79 -14.12 27.41
C PHE A 402 -6.91 -14.70 26.56
N ALA A 403 -7.76 -13.84 25.98
CA ALA A 403 -8.85 -14.28 25.10
C ALA A 403 -8.29 -14.99 23.86
N TRP A 404 -7.24 -14.42 23.25
CA TRP A 404 -6.53 -15.02 22.13
C TRP A 404 -5.94 -16.39 22.50
N GLN A 405 -5.20 -16.47 23.61
CA GLN A 405 -4.57 -17.72 24.06
C GLN A 405 -5.61 -18.81 24.33
N LYS A 406 -6.73 -18.46 24.97
CA LYS A 406 -7.84 -19.39 25.20
C LYS A 406 -8.38 -19.97 23.89
N MET A 407 -8.49 -19.16 22.84
CA MET A 407 -8.94 -19.64 21.52
C MET A 407 -7.91 -20.56 20.86
N CYS A 408 -6.61 -20.23 20.97
CA CYS A 408 -5.55 -21.10 20.47
C CYS A 408 -5.50 -22.46 21.18
N LEU A 409 -5.81 -22.50 22.48
CA LEU A 409 -5.84 -23.74 23.27
C LEU A 409 -7.10 -24.58 23.03
N ASN A 410 -8.22 -23.94 22.72
CA ASN A 410 -9.53 -24.61 22.63
C ASN A 410 -9.79 -25.35 21.29
N GLY A 411 -8.83 -25.36 20.35
CA GLY A 411 -8.90 -26.23 19.18
C GLY A 411 -8.41 -25.61 17.87
N ASN A 412 -9.07 -25.98 16.77
CA ASN A 412 -8.67 -25.58 15.42
C ASN A 412 -8.98 -24.10 15.15
N ILE A 413 -7.94 -23.27 15.16
CA ILE A 413 -7.98 -21.85 14.80
C ILE A 413 -8.10 -21.60 13.29
N GLY A 414 -8.22 -22.65 12.48
CA GLY A 414 -8.36 -22.55 11.03
C GLY A 414 -7.11 -21.97 10.39
N PHE A 415 -5.92 -22.36 10.86
CA PHE A 415 -4.67 -21.92 10.28
C PHE A 415 -4.34 -22.72 9.03
N MET A 416 -4.58 -22.13 7.86
CA MET A 416 -4.55 -22.86 6.58
C MET A 416 -4.20 -21.97 5.39
N GLN A 417 -3.83 -22.60 4.28
CA GLN A 417 -3.54 -21.89 3.02
C GLN A 417 -4.82 -21.37 2.37
N ARG A 418 -4.67 -20.36 1.51
CA ARG A 418 -5.80 -19.74 0.81
C ARG A 418 -6.69 -20.74 0.07
N PHE A 419 -6.07 -21.68 -0.65
CA PHE A 419 -6.78 -22.64 -1.48
C PHE A 419 -7.36 -23.81 -0.68
N GLU A 420 -6.90 -24.04 0.55
CA GLU A 420 -7.46 -25.03 1.47
C GLU A 420 -8.79 -24.58 2.09
N MET A 421 -9.07 -23.27 2.07
CA MET A 421 -10.32 -22.72 2.60
C MET A 421 -11.57 -23.24 1.88
N GLU A 422 -11.42 -23.90 0.73
CA GLU A 422 -12.53 -24.63 0.08
C GLU A 422 -13.20 -25.64 1.03
N ARG A 423 -12.44 -26.23 1.96
CA ARG A 423 -12.93 -27.21 2.92
C ARG A 423 -14.01 -26.64 3.85
N PHE A 424 -14.03 -25.33 4.08
CA PHE A 424 -15.05 -24.69 4.92
C PHE A 424 -16.46 -24.82 4.35
N PHE A 425 -16.62 -24.98 3.03
CA PHE A 425 -17.95 -25.22 2.44
C PHE A 425 -18.61 -26.51 2.95
N THR A 426 -17.83 -27.47 3.46
CA THR A 426 -18.33 -28.74 3.99
C THR A 426 -18.05 -28.93 5.48
N GLU A 427 -16.99 -28.31 6.02
CA GLU A 427 -16.49 -28.57 7.37
C GLU A 427 -16.86 -27.48 8.39
N ALA A 428 -17.35 -26.31 7.96
CA ALA A 428 -17.63 -25.18 8.84
C ALA A 428 -18.94 -24.45 8.48
N ARG A 429 -19.51 -23.74 9.46
CA ARG A 429 -20.62 -22.81 9.20
C ARG A 429 -20.07 -21.45 8.77
N PRO A 430 -20.84 -20.64 8.01
CA PRO A 430 -20.45 -19.27 7.67
C PRO A 430 -20.00 -18.44 8.88
N GLY A 431 -20.73 -18.51 10.00
CA GLY A 431 -20.39 -17.78 11.23
C GLY A 431 -19.15 -18.28 11.97
N ASP A 432 -18.58 -19.43 11.58
CA ASP A 432 -17.33 -19.94 12.15
C ASP A 432 -16.07 -19.35 11.50
N VAL A 433 -16.21 -18.74 10.31
CA VAL A 433 -15.11 -18.20 9.52
C VAL A 433 -15.10 -16.69 9.62
N ASP A 434 -13.94 -16.08 9.82
CA ASP A 434 -13.84 -14.62 9.98
C ASP A 434 -14.11 -13.85 8.69
N GLU A 435 -14.55 -12.59 8.82
CA GLU A 435 -14.96 -11.74 7.70
C GLU A 435 -13.87 -11.62 6.61
N PHE A 436 -12.58 -11.59 7.00
CA PHE A 436 -11.49 -11.50 6.05
C PHE A 436 -11.41 -12.76 5.19
N CYS A 437 -11.44 -13.94 5.82
CA CYS A 437 -11.39 -15.22 5.13
C CYS A 437 -12.65 -15.48 4.29
N GLN A 438 -13.83 -15.07 4.74
CA GLN A 438 -15.04 -15.11 3.90
C GLN A 438 -14.86 -14.26 2.62
N GLY A 439 -14.27 -13.06 2.74
CA GLY A 439 -13.94 -12.23 1.58
C GLY A 439 -12.89 -12.88 0.66
N ALA A 440 -11.88 -13.52 1.23
CA ALA A 440 -10.87 -14.26 0.48
C ALA A 440 -11.47 -15.46 -0.28
N MET A 441 -12.42 -16.18 0.35
CA MET A 441 -13.17 -17.28 -0.25
C MET A 441 -14.08 -16.80 -1.38
N GLU A 442 -14.84 -15.72 -1.20
CA GLU A 442 -15.66 -15.14 -2.28
C GLU A 442 -14.82 -14.81 -3.51
N SER A 443 -13.63 -14.27 -3.28
CA SER A 443 -12.69 -13.89 -4.34
C SER A 443 -12.08 -15.11 -5.05
N ALA A 444 -11.91 -16.23 -4.34
CA ALA A 444 -11.27 -17.44 -4.87
C ALA A 444 -12.27 -18.39 -5.54
N PHE A 445 -13.47 -18.54 -4.98
CA PHE A 445 -14.46 -19.56 -5.37
C PHE A 445 -15.73 -18.99 -5.98
N GLY A 446 -15.89 -17.66 -5.96
CA GLY A 446 -17.02 -16.96 -6.56
C GLY A 446 -18.24 -16.83 -5.65
N MET A 447 -19.09 -15.87 -6.01
CA MET A 447 -20.25 -15.44 -5.22
C MET A 447 -21.35 -16.50 -5.14
N GLU A 448 -21.68 -17.16 -6.24
CA GLU A 448 -22.76 -18.16 -6.26
C GLU A 448 -22.50 -19.29 -5.25
N ARG A 449 -21.24 -19.73 -5.14
CA ARG A 449 -20.86 -20.76 -4.17
C ARG A 449 -20.93 -20.24 -2.74
N MET A 450 -20.54 -18.98 -2.51
CA MET A 450 -20.68 -18.34 -1.20
C MET A 450 -22.15 -18.21 -0.79
N GLU A 451 -23.04 -17.79 -1.69
CA GLU A 451 -24.47 -17.65 -1.41
C GLU A 451 -25.12 -18.98 -1.04
N ARG A 452 -24.78 -20.07 -1.75
CA ARG A 452 -25.24 -21.43 -1.43
C ARG A 452 -24.73 -21.98 -0.10
N TRP A 453 -23.63 -21.43 0.41
CA TRP A 453 -23.09 -21.84 1.71
C TRP A 453 -23.70 -21.03 2.85
N VAL A 454 -24.14 -19.80 2.57
CA VAL A 454 -24.78 -18.91 3.54
C VAL A 454 -26.28 -19.18 3.68
N GLY A 455 -26.96 -19.49 2.58
CA GLY A 455 -28.37 -19.88 2.55
C GLY A 455 -28.57 -21.34 2.93
#